data_AF-A0A1Z4ET17-F1
#
_entry.id   AF-A0A1Z4ET17-F1
#
_cell.length_a   1.000
_cell.length_b   1.000
_cell.length_c   1.000
_cell.angle_alpha   90.00
_cell.angle_beta   90.00
_cell.angle_gamma   90.00
#
_symmetry.space_group_name_H-M   'P 1'
#
loop_
_entity.id
_entity.type
_entity.pdbx_description
1 polymer ?
#
loop_
_entity_poly.entity_id
_entity_poly.type
_entity_poly.pdbx_seq_one_letter_code
_entity_poly.pdbx_strand_id
1 'polypeptide(L)'
;MSNPFGDDLANEPFEVVFANLNPSIQSALDGFRQLAGMFGAGPQATADAVKTNLERAQGENEVAVASLLAGVAGIFDSYGTCFISVGDSLNAQIRVISDAWDRYGHTGSWTQPARRPVSGTDAPDVVTSTCEPRALTDDEHISATATESTIDKVRTIATNLASTSHHMFGGLVANGLPVGELMDAIDIAAVDHAKAFADLHKSLAKNVQEFSSAVENGVDTYQHTDRWSGPTVSIST
;
A
#
# COMPACT_ATOMS: atom_id res chain seq x y z
N MET A 1 -39.38 3.35 -10.41
CA MET A 1 -38.21 4.19 -10.06
C MET A 1 -37.21 3.25 -9.41
N SER A 2 -35.91 3.30 -9.72
CA SER A 2 -34.94 2.47 -8.98
C SER A 2 -34.77 3.03 -7.57
N ASN A 3 -34.61 2.15 -6.59
CA ASN A 3 -34.48 2.44 -5.16
C ASN A 3 -33.11 1.92 -4.70
N PRO A 4 -32.35 2.61 -3.83
CA PRO A 4 -31.00 2.17 -3.45
C PRO A 4 -30.96 0.85 -2.66
N PHE A 5 -32.12 0.39 -2.18
CA PHE A 5 -32.29 -0.68 -1.20
C PHE A 5 -33.16 -1.84 -1.71
N GLY A 6 -33.36 -1.94 -3.03
CA GLY A 6 -34.25 -2.95 -3.61
C GLY A 6 -35.69 -2.85 -3.11
N ASP A 7 -36.35 -4.00 -2.93
CA ASP A 7 -37.76 -4.08 -2.51
C ASP A 7 -37.96 -3.78 -1.01
N ASP A 8 -36.92 -3.89 -0.19
CA ASP A 8 -37.00 -3.87 1.28
C ASP A 8 -37.47 -2.53 1.85
N LEU A 9 -37.19 -1.42 1.15
CA LEU A 9 -37.61 -0.06 1.54
C LEU A 9 -38.40 0.65 0.44
N ALA A 10 -38.91 -0.08 -0.57
CA ALA A 10 -39.54 0.52 -1.74
C ALA A 10 -40.85 1.29 -1.43
N ASN A 11 -41.49 1.00 -0.30
CA ASN A 11 -42.75 1.62 0.11
C ASN A 11 -42.59 2.74 1.15
N GLU A 12 -41.37 2.96 1.66
CA GLU A 12 -41.10 3.99 2.66
C GLU A 12 -40.86 5.36 1.99
N PRO A 13 -41.31 6.48 2.59
CA PRO A 13 -40.99 7.81 2.09
C PRO A 13 -39.47 8.03 2.08
N PHE A 14 -38.92 8.50 0.95
CA PHE A 14 -37.47 8.64 0.79
C PHE A 14 -36.86 9.59 1.83
N GLU A 15 -37.60 10.59 2.31
CA GLU A 15 -37.15 11.52 3.36
C GLU A 15 -36.91 10.80 4.68
N VAL A 16 -37.76 9.83 5.02
CA VAL A 16 -37.65 9.00 6.23
C VAL A 16 -36.49 8.03 6.08
N VAL A 17 -36.36 7.39 4.92
CA VAL A 17 -35.25 6.48 4.59
C VAL A 17 -33.91 7.21 4.66
N PHE A 18 -33.81 8.37 4.01
CA PHE A 18 -32.60 9.18 4.00
C PHE A 18 -32.24 9.65 5.40
N ALA A 19 -33.17 10.23 6.16
CA ALA A 19 -32.90 10.73 7.51
C ALA A 19 -32.38 9.63 8.46
N ASN A 20 -32.93 8.41 8.36
CA ASN A 20 -32.55 7.30 9.21
C ASN A 20 -31.20 6.66 8.84
N LEU A 21 -30.89 6.58 7.54
CA LEU A 21 -29.69 5.88 7.06
C LEU A 21 -28.49 6.79 6.82
N ASN A 22 -28.72 8.10 6.61
CA ASN A 22 -27.65 9.06 6.32
C ASN A 22 -26.54 9.07 7.37
N PRO A 23 -26.81 9.04 8.70
CA PRO A 23 -25.73 8.98 9.69
C PRO A 23 -24.81 7.76 9.52
N SER A 24 -25.38 6.58 9.28
CA SER A 24 -24.61 5.34 9.10
C SER A 24 -23.83 5.33 7.79
N ILE A 25 -24.44 5.81 6.70
CA ILE A 25 -23.79 5.89 5.38
C ILE A 25 -22.64 6.90 5.41
N GLN A 26 -22.83 8.09 5.99
CA GLN A 26 -21.75 9.08 6.11
C GLN A 26 -20.60 8.56 6.98
N SER A 27 -20.90 7.89 8.09
CA SER A 27 -19.88 7.24 8.94
C SER A 27 -19.06 6.20 8.16
N ALA A 28 -19.72 5.36 7.35
CA ALA A 28 -19.04 4.39 6.50
C ALA A 28 -18.14 5.09 5.45
N LEU A 29 -18.67 6.09 4.75
CA LEU A 29 -17.91 6.86 3.74
C LEU A 29 -16.70 7.57 4.37
N ASP A 30 -16.83 8.12 5.57
CA ASP A 30 -15.73 8.72 6.32
C ASP A 30 -14.67 7.68 6.72
N GLY A 31 -15.09 6.48 7.14
CA GLY A 31 -14.18 5.37 7.38
C GLY A 31 -13.37 4.99 6.14
N PHE A 32 -14.00 4.94 4.97
CA PHE A 32 -13.31 4.68 3.71
C PHE A 32 -12.37 5.83 3.28
N ARG A 33 -12.72 7.10 3.55
CA ARG A 33 -11.83 8.25 3.29
C ARG A 33 -10.58 8.19 4.17
N GLN A 34 -10.73 7.83 5.44
CA GLN A 34 -9.60 7.64 6.35
C GLN A 34 -8.71 6.49 5.86
N LEU A 35 -9.31 5.35 5.48
CA LEU A 35 -8.59 4.22 4.91
C LEU A 35 -7.81 4.62 3.64
N ALA A 36 -8.44 5.36 2.73
CA ALA A 36 -7.79 5.87 1.52
C ALA A 36 -6.56 6.72 1.84
N GLY A 37 -6.64 7.58 2.87
CA GLY A 37 -5.49 8.36 3.35
C GLY A 37 -4.37 7.50 3.94
N MET A 38 -4.70 6.35 4.55
CA MET A 38 -3.72 5.43 5.12
C MET A 38 -2.91 4.67 4.07
N PHE A 39 -3.43 4.48 2.85
CA PHE A 39 -2.73 3.72 1.80
C PHE A 39 -1.36 4.32 1.48
N GLY A 40 -1.24 5.65 1.42
CA GLY A 40 0.04 6.33 1.22
C GLY A 40 0.85 6.50 2.52
N ALA A 41 0.18 6.80 3.64
CA ALA A 41 0.86 7.18 4.88
C ALA A 41 1.70 6.06 5.51
N GLY A 42 1.20 4.82 5.50
CA GLY A 42 1.92 3.68 6.09
C GLY A 42 3.24 3.34 5.38
N PRO A 43 3.23 3.14 4.05
CA PRO A 43 4.44 2.98 3.26
C PRO A 43 5.41 4.15 3.40
N GLN A 44 4.92 5.40 3.41
CA GLN A 44 5.77 6.58 3.57
C GLN A 44 6.51 6.60 4.91
N ALA A 45 5.81 6.34 6.02
CA ALA A 45 6.43 6.29 7.34
C ALA A 45 7.52 5.22 7.43
N THR A 46 7.32 4.09 6.73
CA THR A 46 8.33 3.03 6.64
C THR A 46 9.53 3.48 5.80
N ALA A 47 9.29 4.15 4.68
CA ALA A 47 10.34 4.72 3.82
C ALA A 47 11.23 5.72 4.59
N ASP A 48 10.62 6.61 5.38
CA ASP A 48 11.32 7.61 6.18
C ASP A 48 12.19 6.93 7.27
N ALA A 49 11.68 5.86 7.90
CA ALA A 49 12.44 5.07 8.85
C ALA A 49 13.63 4.36 8.19
N VAL A 50 13.47 3.83 6.97
CA VAL A 50 14.57 3.23 6.20
C VAL A 50 15.64 4.29 5.87
N LYS A 51 15.24 5.48 5.41
CA LYS A 51 16.17 6.60 5.12
C LYS A 51 16.96 7.04 6.35
N THR A 52 16.31 7.13 7.51
CA THR A 52 16.97 7.45 8.78
C THR A 52 18.04 6.40 9.14
N ASN A 53 17.72 5.11 8.95
CA ASN A 53 18.69 4.04 9.21
C ASN A 53 19.82 4.01 8.16
N LEU A 54 19.54 4.41 6.92
CA LEU A 54 20.54 4.54 5.86
C LEU A 54 21.59 5.59 6.23
N GLU A 55 21.16 6.78 6.67
CA GLU A 55 22.07 7.85 7.10
C GLU A 55 22.98 7.38 8.24
N ARG A 56 22.43 6.64 9.20
CA ARG A 56 23.21 6.04 10.28
C ARG A 56 24.25 5.03 9.76
N ALA A 57 23.83 4.12 8.88
CA ALA A 57 24.72 3.10 8.32
C ALA A 57 25.85 3.72 7.47
N GLN A 58 25.54 4.79 6.73
CA GLN A 58 26.54 5.58 5.99
C GLN A 58 27.54 6.25 6.94
N GLY A 59 27.06 6.85 8.04
CA GLY A 59 27.94 7.44 9.06
C GLY A 59 28.81 6.42 9.80
N GLU A 60 28.38 5.16 9.85
CA GLU A 60 29.13 4.03 10.39
C GLU A 60 30.07 3.39 9.35
N ASN A 61 30.04 3.82 8.08
CA ASN A 61 30.77 3.18 6.96
C ASN A 61 30.49 1.67 6.79
N GLU A 62 29.29 1.22 7.18
CA GLU A 62 28.83 -0.17 7.04
C GLU A 62 28.21 -0.37 5.65
N VAL A 63 29.05 -0.73 4.67
CA VAL A 63 28.68 -0.62 3.25
C VAL A 63 27.59 -1.60 2.82
N ALA A 64 27.51 -2.78 3.43
CA ALA A 64 26.49 -3.77 3.11
C ALA A 64 25.10 -3.33 3.62
N VAL A 65 25.04 -2.85 4.87
CA VAL A 65 23.80 -2.28 5.46
C VAL A 65 23.37 -1.02 4.72
N ALA A 66 24.31 -0.13 4.37
CA ALA A 66 24.00 1.06 3.59
C ALA A 66 23.45 0.70 2.19
N SER A 67 24.06 -0.29 1.50
CA SER A 67 23.57 -0.79 0.21
C SER A 67 22.15 -1.35 0.31
N LEU A 68 21.88 -2.16 1.35
CA LEU A 68 20.57 -2.72 1.64
C LEU A 68 19.52 -1.63 1.85
N LEU A 69 19.80 -0.68 2.73
CA LEU A 69 18.83 0.36 3.08
C LEU A 69 18.62 1.36 1.93
N ALA A 70 19.66 1.65 1.13
CA ALA A 70 19.53 2.48 -0.06
C ALA A 70 18.62 1.84 -1.11
N GLY A 71 18.81 0.55 -1.41
CA GLY A 71 17.95 -0.13 -2.37
C GLY A 71 16.52 -0.32 -1.87
N VAL A 72 16.34 -0.66 -0.58
CA VAL A 72 15.00 -0.72 0.04
C VAL A 72 14.32 0.65 -0.01
N ALA A 73 15.01 1.74 0.32
CA ALA A 73 14.47 3.09 0.23
C ALA A 73 14.01 3.43 -1.20
N GLY A 74 14.83 3.10 -2.21
CA GLY A 74 14.48 3.32 -3.62
C GLY A 74 13.22 2.52 -4.05
N ILE A 75 13.10 1.28 -3.59
CA ILE A 75 11.91 0.45 -3.84
C ILE A 75 10.68 1.11 -3.19
N PHE A 76 10.76 1.49 -1.91
CA PHE A 76 9.63 2.13 -1.20
C PHE A 76 9.20 3.44 -1.85
N ASP A 77 10.15 4.30 -2.21
CA ASP A 77 9.86 5.59 -2.86
C ASP A 77 9.09 5.39 -4.18
N SER A 78 9.46 4.37 -4.95
CA SER A 78 8.82 4.09 -6.23
C SER A 78 7.39 3.56 -6.06
N TYR A 79 7.19 2.64 -5.11
CA TYR A 79 5.86 2.13 -4.76
C TYR A 79 4.96 3.19 -4.09
N GLY A 80 5.54 4.20 -3.43
CA GLY A 80 4.80 5.26 -2.76
C GLY A 80 3.81 5.96 -3.68
N THR A 81 4.21 6.22 -4.94
CA THR A 81 3.32 6.84 -5.94
C THR A 81 2.13 5.95 -6.31
N CYS A 82 2.34 4.63 -6.44
CA CYS A 82 1.27 3.67 -6.71
C CYS A 82 0.27 3.59 -5.54
N PHE A 83 0.76 3.53 -4.30
CA PHE A 83 -0.10 3.51 -3.11
C PHE A 83 -0.95 4.78 -2.97
N ILE A 84 -0.36 5.95 -3.22
CA ILE A 84 -1.10 7.23 -3.24
C ILE A 84 -2.17 7.19 -4.33
N SER A 85 -1.85 6.73 -5.54
CA SER A 85 -2.81 6.62 -6.65
C SER A 85 -4.00 5.71 -6.32
N VAL A 86 -3.77 4.58 -5.66
CA VAL A 86 -4.87 3.69 -5.22
C VAL A 86 -5.75 4.39 -4.17
N GLY A 87 -5.16 5.15 -3.25
CA GLY A 87 -5.89 5.94 -2.26
C GLY A 87 -6.72 7.07 -2.90
N ASP A 88 -6.13 7.80 -3.85
CA ASP A 88 -6.82 8.85 -4.59
C ASP A 88 -7.97 8.30 -5.44
N SER A 89 -7.77 7.13 -6.06
CA SER A 89 -8.81 6.39 -6.78
C SER A 89 -9.99 6.03 -5.87
N LEU A 90 -9.70 5.52 -4.66
CA LEU A 90 -10.73 5.19 -3.68
C LEU A 90 -11.50 6.44 -3.23
N ASN A 91 -10.79 7.53 -2.92
CA ASN A 91 -11.40 8.82 -2.59
C ASN A 91 -12.29 9.34 -3.71
N ALA A 92 -11.87 9.18 -4.97
CA ALA A 92 -12.67 9.59 -6.11
C ALA A 92 -13.95 8.76 -6.26
N GLN A 93 -13.90 7.44 -6.00
CA GLN A 93 -15.08 6.58 -5.98
C GLN A 93 -16.04 6.93 -4.84
N ILE A 94 -15.51 7.20 -3.63
CA ILE A 94 -16.30 7.62 -2.47
C ILE A 94 -17.04 8.93 -2.75
N ARG A 95 -16.39 9.90 -3.42
CA ARG A 95 -17.04 11.17 -3.81
C ARG A 95 -18.26 10.92 -4.70
N VAL A 96 -18.14 10.07 -5.71
CA VAL A 96 -19.25 9.74 -6.62
C VAL A 96 -20.39 9.04 -5.87
N ILE A 97 -20.07 8.15 -4.92
CA ILE A 97 -21.09 7.49 -4.07
C ILE A 97 -21.78 8.51 -3.17
N SER A 98 -21.02 9.41 -2.54
CA SER A 98 -21.54 10.50 -1.70
C SER A 98 -22.48 11.42 -2.48
N ASP A 99 -22.07 11.84 -3.67
CA ASP A 99 -22.88 12.73 -4.53
C ASP A 99 -24.21 12.06 -4.94
N ALA A 100 -24.18 10.76 -5.25
CA ALA A 100 -25.38 9.99 -5.57
C ALA A 100 -26.32 9.85 -4.37
N TRP A 101 -25.77 9.61 -3.18
CA TRP A 101 -26.52 9.53 -1.94
C TRP A 101 -27.15 10.88 -1.54
N ASP A 102 -26.39 11.96 -1.61
CA ASP A 102 -26.88 13.30 -1.33
C ASP A 102 -27.99 13.70 -2.32
N ARG A 103 -27.84 13.38 -3.61
CA ARG A 103 -28.89 13.61 -4.61
C ARG A 103 -30.17 12.84 -4.28
N TYR A 104 -30.06 11.58 -3.83
CA TYR A 104 -31.22 10.82 -3.39
C TYR A 104 -31.92 11.51 -2.20
N GLY A 105 -31.16 11.99 -1.21
CA GLY A 105 -31.71 12.73 -0.07
C GLY A 105 -32.44 14.03 -0.43
N HIS A 106 -32.04 14.70 -1.51
CA HIS A 106 -32.69 15.94 -1.96
C HIS A 106 -33.87 15.72 -2.91
N THR A 107 -33.88 14.62 -3.67
CA THR A 107 -34.78 14.46 -4.82
C THR A 107 -35.62 13.19 -4.80
N GLY A 108 -35.34 12.26 -3.88
CA GLY A 108 -35.91 10.91 -3.84
C GLY A 108 -35.53 10.05 -5.05
N SER A 109 -34.70 10.57 -5.96
CA SER A 109 -34.30 9.89 -7.18
C SER A 109 -32.93 9.25 -6.99
N TRP A 110 -32.88 7.92 -7.08
CA TRP A 110 -31.63 7.18 -7.06
C TRP A 110 -31.07 6.97 -8.47
N THR A 111 -29.75 7.04 -8.57
CA THR A 111 -29.01 6.61 -9.76
C THR A 111 -27.75 5.93 -9.27
N GLN A 112 -27.58 4.68 -9.65
CA GLN A 112 -26.41 3.92 -9.23
C GLN A 112 -25.12 4.65 -9.66
N PRO A 113 -24.20 4.92 -8.72
CA PRO A 113 -22.95 5.60 -9.05
C PRO A 113 -22.12 4.74 -9.99
N ALA A 114 -21.56 5.36 -11.04
CA ALA A 114 -20.72 4.66 -11.99
C ALA A 114 -19.45 4.12 -11.30
N ARG A 115 -19.15 2.84 -11.51
CA ARG A 115 -17.89 2.23 -11.05
C ARG A 115 -16.72 2.85 -11.80
N ARG A 116 -15.71 3.32 -11.07
CA ARG A 116 -14.44 3.76 -11.63
C ARG A 116 -13.43 2.61 -11.58
N PRO A 117 -12.62 2.42 -12.65
CA PRO A 117 -11.51 1.49 -12.59
C PRO A 117 -10.49 1.96 -11.55
N VAL A 118 -9.90 1.02 -10.82
CA VAL A 118 -8.82 1.33 -9.88
C VAL A 118 -7.60 1.79 -10.69
N SER A 119 -7.08 2.97 -10.37
CA SER A 119 -5.89 3.53 -11.03
C SER A 119 -4.62 3.21 -10.24
N GLY A 120 -3.49 3.03 -10.93
CA GLY A 120 -2.18 2.83 -10.29
C GLY A 120 -1.94 1.42 -9.75
N THR A 121 -2.53 0.40 -10.40
CA THR A 121 -2.38 -1.01 -10.02
C THR A 121 -1.07 -1.64 -10.47
N ASP A 122 -0.39 -1.02 -11.42
CA ASP A 122 0.82 -1.58 -12.00
C ASP A 122 1.98 -1.37 -11.05
N ALA A 123 2.54 -2.49 -10.57
CA ALA A 123 3.71 -2.48 -9.72
C ALA A 123 4.93 -1.99 -10.53
N PRO A 124 5.80 -1.15 -9.96
CA PRO A 124 7.04 -0.73 -10.61
C PRO A 124 7.90 -1.94 -10.99
N ASP A 125 8.54 -1.88 -12.15
CA ASP A 125 9.53 -2.88 -12.55
C ASP A 125 10.85 -2.58 -11.83
N VAL A 126 11.24 -3.48 -10.92
CA VAL A 126 12.43 -3.34 -10.08
C VAL A 126 13.46 -4.37 -10.54
N VAL A 127 14.59 -3.88 -11.02
CA VAL A 127 15.71 -4.71 -11.47
C VAL A 127 16.85 -4.58 -10.47
N THR A 128 17.26 -5.71 -9.88
CA THR A 128 18.46 -5.77 -9.05
C THR A 128 19.68 -6.02 -9.94
N SER A 129 20.72 -5.21 -9.75
CA SER A 129 22.02 -5.35 -10.43
C SER A 129 23.16 -5.26 -9.43
N THR A 130 24.31 -5.80 -9.77
CA THR A 130 25.51 -5.72 -8.92
C THR A 130 26.54 -4.78 -9.54
N CYS A 131 27.17 -3.97 -8.69
CA CYS A 131 28.32 -3.15 -9.09
C CYS A 131 29.55 -4.01 -9.44
N GLU A 132 30.54 -3.40 -10.07
CA GLU A 132 31.81 -4.07 -10.33
C GLU A 132 32.53 -4.42 -9.00
N PRO A 133 32.99 -5.67 -8.80
CA PRO A 133 33.60 -6.08 -7.54
C PRO A 133 34.88 -5.30 -7.21
N ARG A 134 34.96 -4.77 -5.98
CA ARG A 134 36.10 -3.98 -5.51
C ARG A 134 36.54 -4.35 -4.10
N ALA A 135 37.78 -4.03 -3.75
CA ALA A 135 38.20 -4.03 -2.36
C ALA A 135 37.48 -2.90 -1.60
N LEU A 136 37.30 -3.10 -0.29
CA LEU A 136 36.85 -2.04 0.61
C LEU A 136 37.96 -0.98 0.78
N THR A 137 37.58 0.27 1.00
CA THR A 137 38.53 1.31 1.42
C THR A 137 38.86 1.15 2.91
N ASP A 138 39.93 1.79 3.39
CA ASP A 138 40.43 1.62 4.77
C ASP A 138 39.39 1.97 5.86
N ASP A 139 38.41 2.81 5.53
CA ASP A 139 37.35 3.26 6.46
C ASP A 139 36.05 2.45 6.34
N GLU A 140 35.92 1.61 5.31
CA GLU A 140 34.73 0.80 5.03
C GLU A 140 34.81 -0.58 5.70
N HIS A 141 33.67 -1.08 6.15
CA HIS A 141 33.58 -2.44 6.66
C HIS A 141 32.25 -3.12 6.33
N ILE A 142 32.28 -4.45 6.46
CA ILE A 142 31.10 -5.32 6.37
C ILE A 142 31.04 -6.16 7.65
N SER A 143 30.05 -5.88 8.48
CA SER A 143 29.70 -6.68 9.64
C SER A 143 28.63 -7.70 9.26
N ALA A 144 28.99 -8.98 9.28
CA ALA A 144 28.05 -10.07 9.02
C ALA A 144 26.84 -10.00 9.96
N THR A 145 27.08 -9.77 11.26
CA THR A 145 26.03 -9.67 12.28
C THR A 145 25.11 -8.46 12.08
N ALA A 146 25.67 -7.28 11.75
CA ALA A 146 24.86 -6.10 11.50
C ALA A 146 24.03 -6.24 10.22
N THR A 147 24.62 -6.86 9.20
CA THR A 147 23.95 -7.13 7.92
C THR A 147 22.81 -8.13 8.08
N GLU A 148 23.07 -9.29 8.71
CA GLU A 148 22.05 -10.31 9.00
C GLU A 148 20.89 -9.72 9.83
N SER A 149 21.22 -8.99 10.90
CA SER A 149 20.19 -8.32 11.72
C SER A 149 19.35 -7.31 10.94
N THR A 150 19.96 -6.58 9.99
CA THR A 150 19.22 -5.61 9.17
C THR A 150 18.37 -6.32 8.12
N ILE A 151 18.88 -7.37 7.49
CA ILE A 151 18.13 -8.24 6.58
C ILE A 151 16.90 -8.80 7.29
N ASP A 152 17.04 -9.31 8.51
CA ASP A 152 15.90 -9.85 9.28
C ASP A 152 14.83 -8.79 9.59
N LYS A 153 15.24 -7.55 9.91
CA LYS A 153 14.32 -6.43 10.09
C LYS A 153 13.57 -6.09 8.79
N VAL A 154 14.30 -6.05 7.67
CA VAL A 154 13.73 -5.78 6.34
C VAL A 154 12.75 -6.90 5.92
N ARG A 155 13.10 -8.17 6.16
CA ARG A 155 12.22 -9.33 5.94
C ARG A 155 10.96 -9.30 6.82
N THR A 156 11.11 -8.87 8.08
CA THR A 156 9.98 -8.68 9.00
C THR A 156 9.03 -7.61 8.49
N ILE A 157 9.57 -6.48 8.00
CA ILE A 157 8.78 -5.42 7.35
C ILE A 157 8.01 -5.99 6.14
N ALA A 158 8.70 -6.69 5.23
CA ALA A 158 8.07 -7.30 4.05
C ALA A 158 6.93 -8.27 4.43
N THR A 159 7.13 -9.08 5.46
CA THR A 159 6.12 -10.03 5.96
C THR A 159 4.91 -9.32 6.56
N ASN A 160 5.13 -8.29 7.37
CA ASN A 160 4.06 -7.51 7.99
C ASN A 160 3.26 -6.69 6.97
N LEU A 161 3.89 -6.22 5.90
CA LEU A 161 3.22 -5.55 4.80
C LEU A 161 2.23 -6.49 4.10
N ALA A 162 2.62 -7.74 3.87
CA ALA A 162 1.74 -8.75 3.27
C ALA A 162 0.51 -9.05 4.17
N SER A 163 0.69 -9.13 5.50
CA SER A 163 -0.39 -9.47 6.44
C SER A 163 -1.37 -8.32 6.72
N THR A 164 -0.87 -7.07 6.79
CA THR A 164 -1.69 -5.89 7.14
C THR A 164 -2.80 -5.63 6.11
N SER A 165 -2.55 -5.94 4.84
CA SER A 165 -3.53 -5.79 3.76
C SER A 165 -4.80 -6.64 3.98
N HIS A 166 -4.68 -7.83 4.56
CA HIS A 166 -5.82 -8.75 4.74
C HIS A 166 -6.74 -8.32 5.89
N HIS A 167 -6.16 -7.74 6.95
CA HIS A 167 -6.91 -7.37 8.16
C HIS A 167 -7.66 -6.04 8.03
N MET A 168 -7.12 -5.05 7.33
CA MET A 168 -7.74 -3.71 7.23
C MET A 168 -9.12 -3.74 6.55
N PHE A 169 -9.30 -4.56 5.52
CA PHE A 169 -10.56 -4.60 4.76
C PHE A 169 -11.61 -5.55 5.33
N GLY A 170 -11.19 -6.64 5.98
CA GLY A 170 -12.13 -7.56 6.63
C GLY A 170 -12.96 -6.90 7.75
N GLY A 171 -12.42 -5.88 8.42
CA GLY A 171 -13.13 -5.13 9.46
C GLY A 171 -14.12 -4.08 8.94
N LEU A 172 -13.90 -3.52 7.74
CA LEU A 172 -14.73 -2.44 7.19
C LEU A 172 -16.01 -2.95 6.52
N VAL A 173 -15.97 -4.13 5.89
CA VAL A 173 -17.14 -4.77 5.23
C VAL A 173 -18.16 -5.31 6.24
N ALA A 174 -17.78 -5.46 7.51
CA ALA A 174 -18.63 -6.05 8.55
C ALA A 174 -19.72 -5.12 9.12
N ASN A 175 -19.77 -3.85 8.72
CA ASN A 175 -20.76 -2.89 9.24
C ASN A 175 -22.04 -2.89 8.38
N GLY A 176 -23.12 -3.42 8.96
CA GLY A 176 -24.41 -3.68 8.32
C GLY A 176 -25.12 -2.46 7.75
N LEU A 177 -24.85 -2.17 6.48
CA LEU A 177 -25.74 -1.37 5.63
C LEU A 177 -26.85 -2.29 5.05
N PRO A 178 -28.07 -1.76 4.83
CA PRO A 178 -29.12 -2.51 4.17
C PRO A 178 -28.72 -2.94 2.75
N VAL A 179 -29.11 -4.16 2.36
CA VAL A 179 -28.77 -4.78 1.06
C VAL A 179 -29.39 -3.98 -0.09
N GLY A 180 -28.63 -3.76 -1.16
CA GLY A 180 -29.09 -3.06 -2.36
C GLY A 180 -27.97 -2.40 -3.16
N GLU A 181 -28.32 -1.68 -4.22
CA GLU A 181 -27.38 -1.06 -5.17
C GLU A 181 -26.37 -0.10 -4.50
N LEU A 182 -26.74 0.52 -3.37
CA LEU A 182 -25.82 1.36 -2.59
C LEU A 182 -24.75 0.54 -1.86
N MET A 183 -25.16 -0.55 -1.23
CA MET A 183 -24.21 -1.46 -0.56
C MET A 183 -23.30 -2.12 -1.58
N ASP A 184 -23.85 -2.57 -2.71
CA ASP A 184 -23.07 -3.14 -3.81
C ASP A 184 -22.01 -2.14 -4.33
N ALA A 185 -22.36 -0.86 -4.49
CA ALA A 185 -21.42 0.16 -4.93
C ALA A 185 -20.28 0.40 -3.92
N ILE A 186 -20.57 0.36 -2.62
CA ILE A 186 -19.59 0.51 -1.54
C ILE A 186 -18.70 -0.74 -1.44
N ASP A 187 -19.29 -1.93 -1.44
CA ASP A 187 -18.59 -3.21 -1.33
C ASP A 187 -17.67 -3.46 -2.52
N ILE A 188 -18.15 -3.24 -3.75
CA ILE A 188 -17.33 -3.39 -4.94
C ILE A 188 -16.15 -2.42 -4.91
N ALA A 189 -16.39 -1.15 -4.54
CA ALA A 189 -15.32 -0.17 -4.41
C ALA A 189 -14.29 -0.60 -3.36
N ALA A 190 -14.73 -1.05 -2.19
CA ALA A 190 -13.86 -1.51 -1.13
C ALA A 190 -13.04 -2.73 -1.57
N VAL A 191 -13.68 -3.75 -2.15
CA VAL A 191 -13.04 -5.00 -2.58
C VAL A 191 -12.02 -4.77 -3.69
N ASP A 192 -12.36 -3.98 -4.71
CA ASP A 192 -11.44 -3.70 -5.82
C ASP A 192 -10.19 -2.96 -5.36
N HIS A 193 -10.35 -1.92 -4.53
CA HIS A 193 -9.22 -1.15 -4.01
C HIS A 193 -8.43 -1.96 -2.97
N ALA A 194 -9.08 -2.83 -2.20
CA ALA A 194 -8.42 -3.78 -1.31
C ALA A 194 -7.50 -4.73 -2.05
N LYS A 195 -8.01 -5.29 -3.15
CA LYS A 195 -7.25 -6.20 -3.99
C LYS A 195 -6.04 -5.49 -4.58
N ALA A 196 -6.23 -4.30 -5.16
CA ALA A 196 -5.14 -3.50 -5.71
C ALA A 196 -4.08 -3.17 -4.65
N PHE A 197 -4.50 -2.74 -3.47
CA PHE A 197 -3.60 -2.44 -2.36
C PHE A 197 -2.83 -3.67 -1.88
N ALA A 198 -3.48 -4.82 -1.76
CA ALA A 198 -2.86 -6.10 -1.40
C ALA A 198 -1.86 -6.57 -2.46
N ASP A 199 -2.20 -6.45 -3.75
CA ASP A 199 -1.33 -6.80 -4.87
C ASP A 199 -0.06 -5.92 -4.89
N LEU A 200 -0.19 -4.62 -4.62
CA LEU A 200 0.96 -3.71 -4.46
C LEU A 200 1.83 -4.09 -3.26
N HIS A 201 1.23 -4.39 -2.10
CA HIS A 201 1.98 -4.83 -0.93
C HIS A 201 2.74 -6.15 -1.16
N LYS A 202 2.12 -7.10 -1.87
CA LYS A 202 2.74 -8.37 -2.23
C LYS A 202 3.93 -8.17 -3.16
N SER A 203 3.79 -7.31 -4.17
CA SER A 203 4.88 -6.99 -5.10
C SER A 203 6.01 -6.23 -4.40
N LEU A 204 5.69 -5.28 -3.52
CA LEU A 204 6.67 -4.58 -2.67
C LEU A 204 7.45 -5.57 -1.80
N ALA A 205 6.75 -6.46 -1.08
CA ALA A 205 7.35 -7.46 -0.22
C ALA A 205 8.28 -8.40 -1.00
N LYS A 206 7.86 -8.84 -2.20
CA LYS A 206 8.68 -9.66 -3.09
C LYS A 206 9.96 -8.93 -3.50
N ASN A 207 9.86 -7.69 -4.00
CA ASN A 207 11.02 -6.93 -4.47
C ASN A 207 12.01 -6.64 -3.34
N VAL A 208 11.51 -6.32 -2.13
CA VAL A 208 12.34 -6.13 -0.93
C VAL A 208 13.05 -7.42 -0.52
N GLN A 209 12.36 -8.57 -0.58
CA GLN A 209 12.94 -9.87 -0.27
C GLN A 209 14.04 -10.26 -1.28
N GLU A 210 13.77 -10.11 -2.57
CA GLU A 210 14.72 -10.40 -3.64
C GLU A 210 15.98 -9.54 -3.51
N PHE A 211 15.82 -8.25 -3.24
CA PHE A 211 16.96 -7.35 -3.01
C PHE A 211 17.75 -7.71 -1.75
N SER A 212 17.06 -8.06 -0.65
CA SER A 212 17.72 -8.50 0.59
C SER A 212 18.56 -9.76 0.38
N SER A 213 18.04 -10.74 -0.37
CA SER A 213 18.78 -11.94 -0.73
C SER A 213 19.97 -11.65 -1.64
N ALA A 214 19.88 -10.65 -2.53
CA ALA A 214 21.03 -10.22 -3.33
C ALA A 214 22.15 -9.63 -2.45
N VAL A 215 21.80 -8.86 -1.40
CA VAL A 215 22.78 -8.33 -0.43
C VAL A 215 23.42 -9.45 0.38
N GLU A 216 22.63 -10.40 0.87
CA GLU A 216 23.12 -11.59 1.59
C GLU A 216 24.15 -12.34 0.74
N ASN A 217 23.80 -12.68 -0.51
CA ASN A 217 24.72 -13.33 -1.44
C ASN A 217 25.98 -12.50 -1.72
N GLY A 218 25.86 -11.17 -1.76
CA GLY A 218 26.99 -10.26 -1.92
C GLY A 218 27.94 -10.30 -0.73
N VAL A 219 27.41 -10.36 0.50
CA VAL A 219 28.21 -10.47 1.73
C VAL A 219 28.90 -11.83 1.79
N ASP A 220 28.18 -12.91 1.48
CA ASP A 220 28.78 -14.24 1.42
C ASP A 220 29.91 -14.27 0.38
N THR A 221 29.69 -13.70 -0.80
CA THR A 221 30.73 -13.62 -1.85
C THR A 221 31.94 -12.83 -1.37
N TYR A 222 31.73 -11.70 -0.67
CA TYR A 222 32.79 -10.91 -0.09
C TYR A 222 33.63 -11.73 0.90
N GLN A 223 33.00 -12.50 1.79
CA GLN A 223 33.72 -13.35 2.76
C GLN A 223 34.63 -14.40 2.12
N HIS A 224 34.36 -14.79 0.87
CA HIS A 224 35.16 -15.77 0.14
C HIS A 224 36.21 -15.14 -0.80
N THR A 225 36.04 -13.88 -1.18
CA THR A 225 36.82 -13.25 -2.26
C THR A 225 37.52 -11.96 -1.85
N ASP A 226 37.23 -11.44 -0.66
CA ASP A 226 37.64 -10.12 -0.17
C ASP A 226 37.26 -8.97 -1.14
N ARG A 227 36.26 -9.20 -2.00
CA ARG A 227 35.78 -8.24 -2.99
C ARG A 227 34.29 -8.01 -2.85
N TRP A 228 33.94 -6.79 -2.47
CA TRP A 228 32.56 -6.36 -2.30
C TRP A 228 31.97 -5.95 -3.65
N SER A 229 30.78 -6.47 -3.91
CA SER A 229 30.00 -6.21 -5.11
C SER A 229 28.60 -5.79 -4.71
N GLY A 230 28.45 -4.52 -4.33
CA GLY A 230 27.21 -3.98 -3.78
C GLY A 230 26.02 -4.11 -4.73
N PRO A 231 24.92 -4.77 -4.32
CA PRO A 231 23.68 -4.77 -5.07
C PRO A 231 23.04 -3.38 -5.09
N THR A 232 22.47 -3.04 -6.23
CA THR A 232 21.75 -1.80 -6.49
C THR A 232 20.41 -2.12 -7.13
N VAL A 233 19.47 -1.18 -7.02
CA VAL A 233 18.16 -1.26 -7.67
C VAL A 233 18.10 -0.24 -8.80
N SER A 234 17.59 -0.66 -9.94
CA SER A 234 17.13 0.22 -11.02
C SER A 234 15.63 0.06 -11.15
N ILE A 235 14.91 1.16 -11.31
CA ILE A 235 13.45 1.16 -11.31
C ILE A 235 12.96 1.88 -12.55
N SER A 236 12.07 1.21 -13.29
CA SER A 236 11.36 1.78 -14.42
C SER A 236 9.86 1.85 -14.11
N THR A 237 9.29 3.02 -14.40
CA THR A 237 7.85 3.34 -14.28
C THR A 237 7.22 3.45 -15.66
#